data_AF-D4CLV1-F1
#
_entry.id   AF-D4CLV1-F1
#
_cell.length_a   1.000
_cell.length_b   1.000
_cell.length_c   1.000
_cell.angle_alpha   90.00
_cell.angle_beta   90.00
_cell.angle_gamma   90.00
#
_symmetry.space_group_name_H-M   'P 1'
#
loop_
_entity.id
_entity.type
_entity.pdbx_description
1 polymer ?
#
loop_
_entity_poly.entity_id
_entity_poly.type
_entity_poly.pdbx_seq_one_letter_code
_entity_poly.pdbx_strand_id
1 'polypeptide(L)' 'MVKVIERAGIPIVHMCNLIPVSKTVGANRIVPTISIPYPLGDPATSKEDQWKLRLHRVRAALEALETDISEQTVFSV' A
#
# COMPACT_ATOMS: atom_id res chain seq x y z
N MET A 1 8.75 -5.03 -9.28
CA MET A 1 8.95 -3.63 -9.72
C MET A 1 9.35 -2.71 -8.57
N VAL A 2 8.59 -2.64 -7.47
CA VAL A 2 8.86 -1.75 -6.32
C VAL A 2 10.30 -1.81 -5.79
N LYS A 3 10.86 -3.02 -5.60
CA LYS A 3 12.27 -3.22 -5.18
C LYS A 3 13.30 -2.53 -6.10
N VAL A 4 13.02 -2.44 -7.40
CA VAL A 4 13.95 -1.84 -8.37
C VAL A 4 13.85 -0.32 -8.34
N ILE A 5 12.63 0.22 -8.21
CA ILE A 5 12.38 1.67 -8.10
C ILE A 5 13.04 2.23 -6.84
N GLU A 6 12.87 1.55 -5.71
CA GLU A 6 13.45 1.98 -4.44
C GLU A 6 14.99 1.94 -4.45
N ARG A 7 15.58 0.94 -5.10
CA ARG A 7 17.03 0.85 -5.30
C ARG A 7 17.59 1.97 -6.17
N ALA A 8 16.77 2.56 -7.03
CA ALA A 8 17.14 3.73 -7.82
C ALA A 8 17.05 5.05 -7.00
N GLY A 9 16.77 4.96 -5.69
CA GLY A 9 16.68 6.12 -4.80
C GLY A 9 15.32 6.81 -4.82
N ILE A 10 14.28 6.18 -5.38
CA ILE A 10 12.93 6.74 -5.45
C ILE A 10 12.05 6.02 -4.43
N PRO A 11 11.57 6.70 -3.37
CA PRO A 11 10.62 6.12 -2.43
C PRO A 11 9.39 5.56 -3.16
N ILE A 12 8.95 4.36 -2.76
CA ILE A 12 7.77 3.73 -3.36
C ILE A 12 7.08 2.84 -2.32
N VAL A 13 5.74 2.81 -2.40
CA VAL A 13 4.90 1.98 -1.54
C VAL A 13 4.20 0.93 -2.39
N HIS A 14 4.21 -0.32 -1.93
CA HIS A 14 3.44 -1.39 -2.51
C HIS A 14 2.10 -1.53 -1.78
N MET A 15 1.03 -1.02 -2.40
CA MET A 15 -0.34 -1.24 -1.91
C MET A 15 -0.84 -2.60 -2.43
N CYS A 16 -1.03 -3.58 -1.54
CA CYS A 16 -1.42 -4.93 -1.95
C CYS A 16 -2.13 -5.73 -0.85
N ASN A 17 -2.90 -6.75 -1.24
CA ASN A 17 -3.56 -7.67 -0.30
C ASN A 17 -2.72 -8.93 0.00
N LEU A 18 -1.91 -9.40 -0.96
CA LEU A 18 -1.05 -10.57 -0.82
C LEU A 18 0.27 -10.20 -0.12
N ILE A 19 0.19 -9.82 1.15
CA ILE A 19 1.33 -9.34 1.96
C ILE A 19 2.50 -10.33 1.96
N PRO A 20 2.31 -11.66 2.16
CA PRO A 20 3.44 -12.60 2.15
C PRO A 20 4.22 -12.60 0.84
N VAL A 21 3.51 -12.55 -0.30
CA VAL A 21 4.13 -12.49 -1.63
C VAL A 21 4.93 -11.21 -1.78
N SER A 22 4.37 -10.07 -1.36
CA SER A 22 5.05 -8.76 -1.41
C SER A 22 6.33 -8.74 -0.57
N LYS A 23 6.30 -9.36 0.62
CA LYS A 23 7.49 -9.55 1.46
C LYS A 23 8.55 -10.40 0.75
N THR A 24 8.18 -11.57 0.22
CA THR A 24 9.11 -12.48 -0.46
C THR A 24 9.81 -11.84 -1.66
N VAL A 25 9.11 -11.01 -2.44
CA VAL A 25 9.71 -10.32 -3.60
C VAL A 25 10.55 -9.10 -3.22
N GLY A 26 10.58 -8.72 -1.94
CA GLY A 26 11.45 -7.67 -1.40
C GLY A 26 10.87 -6.26 -1.53
N ALA A 27 9.56 -6.07 -1.37
CA ALA A 27 8.99 -4.73 -1.18
C ALA A 27 9.34 -4.20 0.21
N ASN A 28 9.90 -2.99 0.32
CA ASN A 28 10.30 -2.47 1.63
C ASN A 28 9.16 -1.74 2.34
N ARG A 29 8.33 -0.96 1.63
CA ARG A 29 7.12 -0.33 2.19
C ARG A 29 5.86 -1.02 1.68
N ILE A 30 5.08 -1.62 2.56
CA ILE A 30 3.87 -2.38 2.19
C ILE A 30 2.67 -1.81 2.92
N VAL A 31 1.63 -1.43 2.17
CA VAL A 31 0.34 -1.00 2.73
C VAL A 31 -0.74 -2.00 2.35
N PRO A 32 -1.39 -2.65 3.33
CA PRO A 32 -2.51 -3.55 3.07
C PRO A 32 -3.67 -2.86 2.35
N THR A 33 -4.22 -3.53 1.34
CA THR A 33 -5.46 -3.13 0.67
C THR A 33 -6.65 -3.90 1.26
N ILE A 34 -7.89 -3.52 0.91
CA ILE A 34 -9.08 -4.14 1.53
C ILE A 34 -9.37 -5.56 1.02
N SER A 35 -9.01 -5.82 -0.24
CA SER A 35 -9.31 -7.07 -0.93
C SER A 35 -8.41 -7.24 -2.16
N ILE A 36 -8.47 -8.42 -2.77
CA ILE A 36 -7.81 -8.72 -4.05
C ILE A 36 -8.57 -8.03 -5.21
N PRO A 37 -9.88 -8.27 -5.42
CA PRO A 37 -10.65 -7.44 -6.33
C PRO A 37 -10.86 -6.06 -5.69
N TYR A 38 -10.79 -4.99 -6.47
CA TYR A 38 -11.06 -3.62 -5.99
C TYR A 38 -10.21 -3.23 -4.75
N PRO A 39 -8.88 -3.25 -4.81
CA PRO A 39 -8.01 -3.04 -3.64
C PRO A 39 -8.26 -1.72 -2.88
N LEU A 40 -8.81 -0.72 -3.58
CA LEU A 40 -9.08 0.61 -3.04
C LEU A 40 -10.57 0.96 -3.09
N GLY A 41 -11.49 0.01 -3.16
CA GLY A 41 -12.91 0.35 -3.21
C GLY A 41 -13.83 -0.85 -3.07
N ASP A 42 -15.07 -0.60 -2.69
CA ASP A 42 -16.10 -1.64 -2.64
C ASP A 42 -17.29 -1.22 -3.51
N PRO A 43 -17.51 -1.87 -4.67
CA PRO A 43 -18.63 -1.56 -5.55
C PRO A 43 -20.01 -1.70 -4.91
N ALA A 44 -20.14 -2.48 -3.81
CA ALA A 44 -21.40 -2.66 -3.10
C ALA A 44 -21.75 -1.50 -2.16
N THR A 45 -20.82 -0.56 -1.96
CA THR A 45 -20.99 0.59 -1.04
C THR A 45 -21.32 1.88 -1.79
N SER A 46 -21.80 2.89 -1.06
CA SER A 46 -22.12 4.19 -1.64
C SER A 46 -20.88 4.88 -2.23
N LYS A 47 -21.06 5.78 -3.21
CA LYS A 47 -19.94 6.56 -3.77
C LYS A 47 -19.16 7.32 -2.70
N GLU A 48 -19.85 7.79 -1.66
CA GLU A 48 -19.27 8.51 -0.54
C GLU A 48 -18.37 7.59 0.31
N ASP A 49 -18.84 6.38 0.62
CA ASP A 49 -18.05 5.42 1.41
C ASP A 49 -16.85 4.91 0.63
N GLN A 50 -17.00 4.66 -0.67
CA GLN A 50 -15.88 4.33 -1.54
C GLN A 50 -14.84 5.45 -1.58
N TRP A 51 -15.27 6.72 -1.56
CA TRP A 51 -14.36 7.86 -1.51
C TRP A 51 -13.61 7.93 -0.17
N LYS A 52 -14.32 7.78 0.96
CA LYS A 52 -13.71 7.75 2.30
C LYS A 52 -12.68 6.62 2.41
N LEU A 53 -13.00 5.44 1.90
CA LEU A 53 -12.12 4.28 1.88
C LEU A 53 -10.85 4.56 1.06
N ARG A 54 -10.99 5.08 -0.17
CA ARG A 54 -9.85 5.48 -1.00
C ARG A 54 -8.98 6.50 -0.29
N LEU A 55 -9.59 7.55 0.25
CA LEU A 55 -8.87 8.63 0.92
C LEU A 55 -8.06 8.10 2.11
N HIS A 56 -8.67 7.24 2.93
CA HIS A 56 -8.01 6.60 4.07
C HIS A 56 -6.81 5.76 3.63
N ARG A 57 -6.97 4.91 2.60
CA ARG A 57 -5.89 4.07 2.07
C ARG A 57 -4.75 4.88 1.44
N VAL A 58 -5.08 5.95 0.71
CA VAL A 58 -4.08 6.82 0.09
C VAL A 58 -3.29 7.61 1.14
N ARG A 59 -3.94 8.07 2.22
CA ARG A 59 -3.24 8.73 3.35
C ARG A 59 -2.22 7.80 4.01
N ALA A 60 -2.61 6.56 4.31
CA ALA A 60 -1.67 5.57 4.84
C ALA A 60 -0.49 5.29 3.89
N ALA A 61 -0.74 5.31 2.57
CA ALA A 61 0.33 5.18 1.58
C ALA A 61 1.26 6.40 1.53
N LEU A 62 0.74 7.62 1.69
CA LEU A 62 1.57 8.83 1.77
C LEU A 62 2.42 8.83 3.04
N GLU A 63 1.83 8.51 4.19
CA GLU A 63 2.56 8.38 5.46
C GLU A 63 3.68 7.32 5.35
N ALA A 64 3.37 6.17 4.75
CA ALA A 64 4.38 5.14 4.50
C ALA A 64 5.50 5.59 3.55
N LEU A 65 5.17 6.39 2.54
CA LEU A 65 6.13 6.93 1.56
C LEU A 65 7.13 7.89 2.21
N GLU A 66 6.65 8.71 3.15
CA GLU A 66 7.43 9.71 3.89
C GLU A 66 8.19 9.12 5.09
N THR A 67 7.82 7.93 5.54
CA THR A 67 8.46 7.27 6.70
C THR A 67 9.81 6.68 6.32
N ASP A 68 10.87 7.06 7.03
CA ASP A 68 12.18 6.40 6.97
C ASP A 68 12.10 4.99 7.57
N ILE A 69 12.64 4.00 6.83
CA ILE A 69 12.64 2.59 7.25
C ILE A 69 14.04 1.99 7.11
N SER A 70 14.37 1.08 8.01
CA SER A 70 15.63 0.30 7.99
C SER A 70 15.43 -1.16 7.59
N GLU A 71 14.18 -1.64 7.59
CA GLU A 71 13.79 -3.01 7.26
C GLU A 71 12.45 -3.05 6.51
N GLN A 72 12.05 -4.20 5.99
CA GLN A 72 10.74 -4.33 5.33
C GLN A 72 9.60 -4.09 6.33
N THR A 73 8.81 -3.06 6.10
CA THR A 73 7.73 -2.62 6.99
C THR A 73 6.36 -2.83 6.34
N VAL A 74 5.44 -3.41 7.11
CA VAL A 74 4.00 -3.43 6.77
C VAL A 74 3.32 -2.38 7.64
N PHE A 75 2.71 -1.39 6.99
CA PHE A 75 2.06 -0.27 7.64
C PHE A 75 0.62 -0.61 8.00
N SER A 76 0.11 -0.02 9.08
CA SER A 76 -1.28 -0.18 9.52
C SER A 76 -2.25 0.67 8.71
N VAL A 77 -3.51 0.23 8.67
CA VAL A 77 -4.60 0.78 7.86
C VAL A 77 -5.94 0.53 8.52
#